data_AF-W4F2J0-F1
#
_entry.id   AF-W4F2J0-F1
#
_cell.length_a   1.000
_cell.length_b   1.000
_cell.length_c   1.000
_cell.angle_alpha   90.00
_cell.angle_beta   90.00
_cell.angle_gamma   90.00
#
_symmetry.space_group_name_H-M   'P 1'
#
loop_
_entity.id
_entity.type
_entity.pdbx_description
1 polymer ?
#
loop_
_entity_poly.entity_id
_entity_poly.type
_entity_poly.pdbx_seq_one_letter_code
_entity_poly.pdbx_strand_id
1 'polypeptide(L)'
;MFKTIRWRMYIKVKSKEKAQKVIKRLKQEIGDIEVVSLQPYWKDETLFELDCETTLMIEEPEKSVFEVLRLSNQISNDLYVTGPILYENNRVQFEGVCSSSSVVGIHWFHFRIANFD
;
A
#
# COMPACT_ATOMS: atom_id res chain seq x y z
N MET A 1 14.73 10.98 4.84
CA MET A 1 13.31 11.37 4.96
C MET A 1 12.45 10.37 4.23
N PHE A 2 11.31 9.96 4.81
CA PHE A 2 10.33 9.10 4.15
C PHE A 2 9.33 9.97 3.39
N LYS A 3 9.41 9.95 2.06
CA LYS A 3 8.59 10.81 1.19
C LYS A 3 7.20 10.26 0.98
N THR A 4 7.09 8.97 0.65
CA THR A 4 5.83 8.32 0.30
C THR A 4 5.73 6.93 0.94
N ILE A 5 4.49 6.47 1.08
CA ILE A 5 4.16 5.05 1.23
C ILE A 5 3.88 4.54 -0.17
N ARG A 6 4.64 3.53 -0.61
CA ARG A 6 4.35 2.81 -1.85
C ARG A 6 3.44 1.65 -1.55
N TRP A 7 2.38 1.52 -2.33
CA TRP A 7 1.42 0.45 -2.22
C TRP A 7 1.37 -0.34 -3.53
N ARG A 8 1.29 -1.65 -3.39
CA ARG A 8 0.96 -2.57 -4.48
C ARG A 8 -0.26 -3.39 -4.05
N MET A 9 -1.28 -3.43 -4.88
CA MET A 9 -2.54 -4.09 -4.52
C MET A 9 -3.06 -4.95 -5.67
N TYR A 10 -3.67 -6.08 -5.31
CA TYR A 10 -4.43 -6.90 -6.25
C TYR A 10 -5.92 -6.71 -6.04
N ILE A 11 -6.59 -6.22 -7.08
CA ILE A 11 -8.02 -5.91 -7.07
C ILE A 11 -8.78 -6.99 -7.83
N LYS A 12 -9.68 -7.71 -7.16
CA LYS A 12 -10.46 -8.81 -7.76
C LYS A 12 -11.71 -8.31 -8.48
N VAL A 13 -11.55 -7.94 -9.75
CA VAL A 13 -12.61 -7.40 -10.61
C VAL A 13 -12.37 -7.75 -12.08
N LYS A 14 -13.45 -7.82 -12.87
CA LYS A 14 -13.39 -8.19 -14.30
C LYS A 14 -13.28 -7.01 -15.27
N SER A 15 -13.24 -5.77 -14.80
CA SER A 15 -13.15 -4.59 -15.68
C SER A 15 -12.48 -3.41 -15.00
N LYS A 16 -11.89 -2.53 -15.82
CA LYS A 16 -11.19 -1.33 -15.35
C LYS A 16 -12.12 -0.36 -14.61
N GLU A 17 -13.37 -0.23 -15.05
CA GLU A 17 -14.38 0.63 -14.40
C GLU A 17 -14.69 0.13 -12.99
N LYS A 18 -14.75 -1.20 -12.80
CA LYS A 18 -14.93 -1.78 -11.47
C LYS A 18 -13.69 -1.60 -10.60
N ALA A 19 -12.49 -1.69 -11.16
CA ALA A 19 -11.25 -1.41 -10.43
C ALA A 19 -11.22 0.04 -9.92
N GLN A 20 -11.62 1.00 -10.76
CA GLN A 20 -11.75 2.41 -10.36
C GLN A 20 -12.74 2.63 -9.20
N LYS A 21 -13.83 1.86 -9.13
CA LYS A 21 -14.74 1.90 -7.98
C LYS A 21 -14.07 1.40 -6.70
N VAL A 22 -13.22 0.38 -6.78
CA VAL A 22 -12.45 -0.11 -5.63
C VAL A 22 -11.42 0.93 -5.19
N ILE A 23 -10.71 1.56 -6.13
CA ILE A 23 -9.78 2.67 -5.85
C ILE A 23 -10.50 3.81 -5.13
N LYS A 24 -11.72 4.16 -5.56
CA LYS A 24 -12.51 5.19 -4.88
C LYS A 24 -12.82 4.82 -3.42
N ARG A 25 -13.13 3.55 -3.13
CA ARG A 25 -13.34 3.08 -1.74
C ARG A 25 -12.05 3.12 -0.93
N LEU A 26 -10.95 2.66 -1.50
CA LEU A 26 -9.63 2.75 -0.87
C LEU A 26 -9.31 4.20 -0.46
N LYS A 27 -9.56 5.18 -1.35
CA LYS A 27 -9.37 6.60 -1.05
C LYS A 27 -10.23 7.11 0.11
N GLN A 28 -11.39 6.51 0.35
CA GLN A 28 -12.25 6.86 1.48
C GLN A 28 -11.67 6.38 2.81
N GLU A 29 -10.90 5.30 2.82
CA GLU A 29 -10.32 4.72 4.03
C GLU A 29 -8.99 5.37 4.42
N ILE A 30 -8.06 5.51 3.44
CA ILE A 30 -6.68 5.97 3.70
C ILE A 30 -6.39 7.39 3.20
N GLY A 31 -7.38 8.07 2.62
CA GLY A 31 -7.22 9.40 2.04
C GLY A 31 -6.70 9.37 0.59
N ASP A 32 -6.21 10.51 0.13
CA ASP A 32 -5.77 10.65 -1.25
C ASP A 32 -4.55 9.76 -1.57
N ILE A 33 -4.63 9.15 -2.74
CA ILE A 33 -3.55 8.37 -3.34
C ILE A 33 -3.29 8.84 -4.77
N GLU A 34 -2.03 8.80 -5.17
CA GLU A 34 -1.59 8.94 -6.56
C GLU A 34 -1.52 7.56 -7.21
N VAL A 35 -2.28 7.34 -8.28
CA VAL A 35 -2.23 6.07 -9.02
C VAL A 35 -1.06 6.12 -9.99
N VAL A 36 -0.06 5.27 -9.77
CA VAL A 36 1.11 5.13 -10.64
C VAL A 36 0.79 4.20 -11.81
N SER A 37 0.14 3.07 -11.54
CA SER A 37 -0.23 2.09 -12.56
C SER A 37 -1.55 1.40 -12.22
N LEU A 38 -2.33 1.03 -13.23
CA LEU A 38 -3.48 0.14 -13.08
C LEU A 38 -3.63 -0.72 -14.34
N GLN A 39 -3.33 -2.01 -14.22
CA GLN A 39 -3.28 -2.95 -15.33
C GLN A 39 -3.85 -4.32 -14.95
N PRO A 40 -4.33 -5.12 -15.91
CA PRO A 40 -4.65 -6.53 -15.64
C PRO A 40 -3.44 -7.27 -15.10
N TYR A 41 -3.63 -8.14 -14.10
CA TYR A 41 -2.53 -8.90 -13.53
C TYR A 41 -2.18 -10.08 -14.45
N TRP A 42 -0.89 -10.21 -14.76
CA TRP A 42 -0.44 -11.14 -15.79
C TRP A 42 -0.63 -12.63 -15.46
N LYS A 43 -0.70 -13.01 -14.17
CA LYS A 43 -0.91 -14.42 -13.76
C LYS A 43 -2.38 -14.80 -13.62
N ASP A 44 -3.26 -13.84 -13.35
CA ASP A 44 -4.67 -14.08 -13.06
C ASP A 44 -5.51 -12.95 -13.66
N GLU A 45 -6.21 -13.28 -14.75
CA GLU A 45 -7.07 -12.36 -15.50
C GLU A 45 -8.26 -11.82 -14.69
N THR A 46 -8.55 -12.43 -13.53
CA THR A 46 -9.60 -11.94 -12.63
C THR A 46 -9.11 -10.84 -11.68
N LEU A 47 -7.82 -10.52 -11.72
CA LEU A 47 -7.18 -9.51 -10.90
C LEU A 47 -6.68 -8.33 -11.76
N PHE A 48 -6.75 -7.14 -11.17
CA PHE A 48 -5.98 -5.98 -11.59
C PHE A 48 -4.87 -5.73 -10.59
N GLU A 49 -3.70 -5.38 -11.09
CA GLU A 49 -2.59 -4.86 -10.30
C GLU A 49 -2.66 -3.33 -10.29
N LEU A 50 -2.67 -2.78 -9.08
CA LEU A 50 -2.61 -1.35 -8.80
C LEU A 50 -1.29 -1.05 -8.10
N ASP A 51 -0.50 -0.17 -8.69
CA ASP A 51 0.60 0.52 -7.99
C ASP A 51 0.16 1.95 -7.70
N CYS A 52 0.28 2.37 -6.44
CA CYS A 52 -0.09 3.72 -6.02
C CYS A 52 0.77 4.21 -4.85
N GLU A 53 0.75 5.52 -4.63
CA GLU A 53 1.53 6.15 -3.57
C GLU A 53 0.65 7.06 -2.70
N THR A 54 0.99 7.13 -1.42
CA THR A 54 0.45 8.11 -0.47
C THR A 54 1.59 8.97 0.04
N THR A 55 1.41 10.30 0.05
CA THR A 55 2.38 11.23 0.63
C THR A 55 2.54 10.98 2.13
N LEU A 56 3.78 10.88 2.60
CA LEU A 56 4.11 10.69 4.02
C LEU A 56 4.84 11.91 4.58
N MET A 57 5.95 12.31 3.95
CA MET A 57 6.74 13.49 4.30
C MET A 57 7.15 13.59 5.79
N ILE A 58 7.66 12.49 6.35
CA ILE A 58 8.12 12.40 7.75
C ILE A 58 9.62 12.09 7.77
N GLU A 59 10.37 12.73 8.66
CA GLU A 59 11.81 12.47 8.82
C GLU A 59 12.09 11.37 9.82
N GLU A 60 11.36 11.34 10.93
CA GLU A 60 11.60 10.43 12.04
C GLU A 60 11.08 9.00 11.75
N PRO A 61 11.95 7.97 11.74
CA PRO A 61 11.55 6.60 11.42
C PRO A 61 10.38 6.05 12.23
N GLU A 62 10.35 6.32 13.53
CA GLU A 62 9.31 5.82 14.44
C GLU A 62 7.94 6.41 14.08
N LYS A 63 7.90 7.70 13.75
CA LYS A 63 6.66 8.37 13.30
C LYS A 63 6.24 7.86 11.92
N SER A 64 7.18 7.65 11.00
CA SER A 64 6.89 7.08 9.68
C SER A 64 6.32 5.67 9.77
N VAL A 65 6.91 4.81 10.61
CA VAL A 65 6.42 3.45 10.85
C VAL A 65 5.04 3.47 11.51
N PHE A 66 4.83 4.32 12.52
CA PHE A 66 3.53 4.46 13.17
C PHE A 66 2.44 4.89 12.18
N GLU A 67 2.71 5.88 11.33
CA GLU A 67 1.72 6.40 10.39
C GLU A 67 1.35 5.38 9.31
N VAL A 68 2.31 4.64 8.75
CA VAL A 68 1.99 3.59 7.79
C VAL A 68 1.25 2.41 8.43
N LEU A 69 1.56 2.07 9.69
CA LEU A 69 0.79 1.09 10.46
C LEU A 69 -0.64 1.56 10.71
N ARG A 70 -0.82 2.83 11.07
CA ARG A 70 -2.15 3.43 11.28
C ARG A 70 -3.01 3.34 10.02
N LEU A 71 -2.46 3.72 8.86
CA LEU A 71 -3.18 3.68 7.58
C LEU A 71 -3.43 2.23 7.10
N SER A 72 -2.42 1.37 7.15
CA SER A 72 -2.57 -0.03 6.73
C SER A 72 -3.57 -0.80 7.61
N ASN A 73 -3.64 -0.50 8.91
CA ASN A 73 -4.61 -1.10 9.83
C ASN A 73 -6.07 -0.68 9.54
N GLN A 74 -6.31 0.45 8.86
CA GLN A 74 -7.66 0.81 8.41
C GLN A 74 -8.18 -0.12 7.31
N ILE A 75 -7.27 -0.69 6.52
CA ILE A 75 -7.61 -1.47 5.31
C ILE A 75 -7.24 -2.96 5.41
N SER A 76 -6.74 -3.44 6.55
CA SER A 76 -6.34 -4.85 6.75
C SER A 76 -7.19 -5.57 7.79
N ASN A 77 -7.38 -6.87 7.59
CA ASN A 77 -7.84 -7.79 8.63
C ASN A 77 -6.67 -8.62 9.21
N ASP A 78 -5.61 -8.86 8.42
CA ASP A 78 -4.47 -9.72 8.77
C ASP A 78 -3.13 -9.14 8.27
N LEU A 79 -2.64 -8.09 8.93
CA LEU A 79 -1.40 -7.46 8.55
C LEU A 79 -0.17 -8.21 9.11
N TYR A 80 0.72 -8.64 8.21
CA TYR A 80 2.05 -9.15 8.54
C TYR A 80 3.10 -8.11 8.18
N VAL A 81 4.00 -7.79 9.09
CA VAL A 81 5.01 -6.74 8.90
C VAL A 81 6.42 -7.29 8.95
N THR A 82 7.32 -6.66 8.18
CA THR A 82 8.75 -6.96 8.16
C THR A 82 9.54 -5.68 8.41
N GLY A 83 10.42 -5.73 9.41
CA GLY A 83 11.26 -4.61 9.81
C GLY A 83 10.77 -3.89 11.08
N PRO A 84 11.27 -2.67 11.35
CA PRO A 84 12.16 -1.90 10.48
C PRO A 84 13.53 -2.57 10.30
N ILE A 85 14.04 -2.56 9.07
CA ILE A 85 15.39 -3.00 8.73
C ILE A 85 16.28 -1.76 8.68
N LEU A 86 17.31 -1.74 9.54
CA LEU A 86 18.33 -0.71 9.58
C LEU A 86 19.51 -1.11 8.69
N TYR A 87 19.89 -0.23 7.79
CA TYR A 87 21.07 -0.34 6.95
C TYR A 87 22.09 0.75 7.35
N GLU A 88 23.28 0.68 6.77
CA GLU A 88 24.31 1.72 6.92
C GLU A 88 23.76 3.12 6.55
N ASN A 89 24.36 4.17 7.12
CA ASN A 89 23.99 5.56 6.88
C ASN A 89 22.55 5.92 7.30
N ASN A 90 22.07 5.33 8.41
CA ASN A 90 20.71 5.57 8.95
C ASN A 90 19.59 5.32 7.94
N ARG A 91 19.84 4.40 7.00
CA ARG A 91 18.86 3.98 6.00
C ARG A 91 17.89 3.00 6.63
N VAL A 92 16.60 3.25 6.49
CA VAL A 92 15.56 2.44 7.12
C VAL A 92 14.52 2.05 6.08
N GLN A 93 14.14 0.77 6.09
CA GLN A 93 13.03 0.22 5.33
C GLN A 93 12.04 -0.44 6.27
N PHE A 94 10.76 -0.29 5.97
CA PHE A 94 9.68 -1.00 6.65
C PHE A 94 8.60 -1.36 5.64
N GLU A 95 8.06 -2.57 5.75
CA GLU A 95 7.06 -3.07 4.82
C GLU A 95 6.06 -3.99 5.51
N GLY A 96 4.94 -4.21 4.85
CA GLY A 96 3.91 -5.10 5.33
C GLY A 96 3.08 -5.67 4.19
N VAL A 97 2.50 -6.84 4.44
CA VAL A 97 1.67 -7.60 3.52
C VAL A 97 0.38 -7.98 4.22
N CYS A 98 -0.74 -7.86 3.51
CA CYS A 98 -2.06 -8.25 3.96
C CYS A 98 -2.69 -9.16 2.91
N SER A 99 -3.20 -10.33 3.33
CA SER A 99 -3.83 -11.31 2.43
C SER A 99 -5.37 -11.31 2.53
N SER A 100 -5.91 -10.54 3.47
CA SER A 100 -7.33 -10.33 3.70
C SER A 100 -7.59 -8.86 4.02
N SER A 101 -7.86 -8.05 2.98
CA SER A 101 -8.20 -6.64 3.16
C SER A 101 -9.63 -6.45 3.65
N SER A 102 -9.87 -5.43 4.48
CA SER A 102 -11.23 -4.99 4.86
C SER A 102 -11.93 -4.22 3.73
N VAL A 103 -11.18 -3.74 2.72
CA VAL A 103 -11.72 -3.01 1.58
C VAL A 103 -12.26 -3.97 0.53
N VAL A 104 -13.59 -3.95 0.33
CA VAL A 104 -14.27 -4.81 -0.64
C VAL A 104 -13.70 -4.63 -2.05
N GLY A 105 -13.11 -5.72 -2.56
CA GLY A 105 -12.52 -5.80 -3.89
C GLY A 105 -10.99 -5.83 -3.88
N ILE A 106 -10.34 -5.52 -2.77
CA ILE A 106 -8.90 -5.72 -2.59
C ILE A 106 -8.68 -7.14 -2.07
N HIS A 107 -7.98 -7.95 -2.84
CA HIS A 107 -7.67 -9.33 -2.48
C HIS A 107 -6.39 -9.43 -1.66
N TRP A 108 -5.42 -8.56 -1.95
CA TRP A 108 -4.10 -8.57 -1.35
C TRP A 108 -3.49 -7.18 -1.47
N PHE A 109 -2.69 -6.77 -0.50
CA PHE A 109 -1.83 -5.61 -0.66
C PHE A 109 -0.48 -5.78 0.03
N HIS A 110 0.48 -5.02 -0.46
CA HIS A 110 1.77 -4.76 0.16
C HIS A 110 1.98 -3.26 0.26
N PHE A 111 2.61 -2.82 1.35
CA PHE A 111 3.14 -1.48 1.46
C PHE A 111 4.62 -1.50 1.74
N ARG A 112 5.31 -0.43 1.35
CA ARG A 112 6.71 -0.19 1.66
C ARG A 112 6.95 1.29 1.91
N ILE A 113 7.71 1.58 2.96
CA ILE A 113 8.33 2.88 3.22
C ILE A 113 9.84 2.72 3.28
N ALA A 114 10.57 3.67 2.72
CA ALA A 114 12.03 3.75 2.83
C ALA A 114 12.45 5.22 2.83
N ASN A 115 13.57 5.53 3.49
CA ASN A 115 14.10 6.90 3.57
C ASN A 115 15.28 7.16 2.61
N PHE A 116 15.54 6.24 1.69
CA PHE A 116 16.70 6.22 0.77
C PHE A 116 16.33 5.94 -0.69
N ASP A 117 15.03 5.97 -1.00
CA ASP A 117 14.47 5.77 -2.34
C ASP A 117 14.15 7.10 -3.05
#